data_AF-A0A417QTP3-F1
#
_entry.id   AF-A0A417QTP3-F1
#
_cell.length_a   1.000
_cell.length_b   1.000
_cell.length_c   1.000
_cell.angle_alpha   90.00
_cell.angle_beta   90.00
_cell.angle_gamma   90.00
#
_symmetry.space_group_name_H-M   'P 1'
#
loop_
_entity.id
_entity.type
_entity.pdbx_description
1 polymer ?
#
loop_
_entity_poly.entity_id
_entity_poly.type
_entity_poly.pdbx_seq_one_letter_code
_entity_poly.pdbx_strand_id
1 'polypeptide(L)'
;MNEVNCMSEEELRAHLKKMEKNKEELKFQEQRIWKEEEEEDEQIYAALVGLEHMREYAGENEKIILLIDEQKSILDNIRLRKAEFADEFKRQLQNKNSRIEEEIAEIDQRIREILMSG
;
A
#
# COMPACT_ATOMS: atom_id res chain seq x y z
N MET A 1 10.30 3.73 -30.50
CA MET A 1 10.42 5.20 -30.53
C MET A 1 9.72 5.66 -29.25
N ASN A 2 10.47 6.13 -28.24
CA ASN A 2 9.86 6.58 -26.97
C ASN A 2 8.90 7.73 -27.29
N GLU A 3 7.65 7.65 -26.83
CA GLU A 3 6.64 8.70 -27.07
C GLU A 3 7.14 10.08 -26.62
N VAL A 4 7.91 10.11 -25.52
CA VAL A 4 8.62 11.28 -24.98
C VAL A 4 9.56 11.95 -25.99
N ASN A 5 10.19 11.20 -26.90
CA ASN A 5 11.16 11.77 -27.85
C ASN A 5 10.51 12.61 -28.95
N CYS A 6 9.23 12.36 -29.25
CA CYS A 6 8.48 13.06 -30.30
C CYS A 6 7.64 14.23 -29.77
N MET A 7 7.60 14.45 -28.45
CA MET A 7 6.80 15.49 -27.81
C MET A 7 7.52 16.85 -27.85
N SER A 8 6.72 17.90 -28.00
CA SER A 8 7.15 19.30 -27.84
C SER A 8 7.40 19.66 -26.37
N GLU A 9 8.08 20.78 -26.12
CA GLU A 9 8.33 21.26 -24.75
C GLU A 9 7.03 21.47 -23.96
N GLU A 10 5.99 22.03 -24.58
CA GLU A 10 4.70 22.26 -23.93
C GLU A 10 4.02 20.94 -23.54
N GLU A 11 4.06 19.94 -24.42
CA GLU A 11 3.52 18.60 -24.15
C GLU A 11 4.31 17.90 -23.03
N LEU A 12 5.64 18.03 -23.02
CA LEU A 12 6.50 17.48 -21.98
C LEU A 12 6.21 18.13 -20.62
N ARG A 13 6.03 19.45 -20.57
CA ARG A 13 5.64 20.16 -19.33
C ARG A 13 4.26 19.75 -18.81
N ALA A 14 3.29 19.56 -19.72
CA ALA A 14 1.97 19.06 -19.34
C ALA A 14 2.04 17.62 -18.79
N HIS A 15 2.87 16.78 -19.40
CA HIS A 15 3.09 15.41 -18.98
C HIS A 15 3.81 15.33 -17.63
N LEU A 16 4.84 16.15 -17.40
CA LEU A 16 5.51 16.27 -16.10
C LEU A 16 4.51 16.61 -14.98
N LYS A 17 3.66 17.63 -15.20
CA LYS A 17 2.62 18.02 -14.24
C LYS A 17 1.63 16.88 -13.95
N LYS A 18 1.31 16.07 -14.95
CA LYS A 18 0.48 14.87 -14.77
C LYS A 18 1.19 13.82 -13.90
N MET A 19 2.49 13.59 -14.11
CA MET A 19 3.28 12.65 -13.32
C MET A 19 3.45 13.10 -11.86
N GLU A 20 3.66 14.39 -11.63
CA GLU A 20 3.67 14.99 -10.29
C GLU A 20 2.33 14.76 -9.57
N LYS A 21 1.21 15.02 -10.26
CA LYS A 21 -0.13 14.75 -9.72
C LYS A 21 -0.34 13.26 -9.41
N ASN A 22 0.11 12.37 -10.29
CA ASN A 22 0.04 10.93 -10.06
C ASN A 22 0.84 10.50 -8.82
N LYS A 23 2.01 11.13 -8.58
CA LYS A 23 2.84 10.89 -7.39
C LYS A 23 2.12 11.31 -6.11
N GLU A 24 1.47 12.47 -6.12
CA GLU A 24 0.66 12.94 -4.98
C GLU A 24 -0.54 12.04 -4.70
N GLU A 25 -1.28 11.65 -5.74
CA GLU A 25 -2.41 10.74 -5.63
C GLU A 25 -1.96 9.39 -5.05
N LEU A 26 -0.81 8.86 -5.49
CA LEU A 26 -0.28 7.60 -4.98
C LEU A 26 0.04 7.68 -3.48
N LYS A 27 0.61 8.81 -3.01
CA LYS A 27 0.84 9.04 -1.57
C LYS A 27 -0.46 9.10 -0.78
N PHE A 28 -1.49 9.75 -1.32
CA PHE A 28 -2.79 9.81 -0.67
C PHE A 28 -3.44 8.43 -0.54
N GLN A 29 -3.36 7.62 -1.61
CA GLN A 29 -3.85 6.24 -1.59
C GLN A 29 -3.08 5.37 -0.58
N GLU A 30 -1.76 5.51 -0.54
CA GLU A 30 -0.90 4.84 0.46
C GLU A 30 -1.35 5.17 1.89
N GLN A 31 -1.51 6.46 2.20
CA GLN A 31 -1.94 6.89 3.54
C GLN A 31 -3.32 6.35 3.92
N ARG A 32 -4.28 6.36 2.97
CA ARG A 32 -5.62 5.82 3.22
C ARG A 32 -5.58 4.34 3.54
N ILE A 33 -4.84 3.56 2.74
CA ILE A 33 -4.73 2.10 2.92
C ILE A 33 -4.05 1.78 4.25
N TRP A 34 -2.96 2.46 4.61
CA TRP A 34 -2.30 2.21 5.90
C TRP A 34 -3.19 2.53 7.09
N LYS A 35 -4.03 3.57 6.98
CA LYS A 35 -5.00 3.89 8.02
C LYS A 35 -6.05 2.78 8.17
N GLU A 36 -6.58 2.28 7.06
CA GLU A 36 -7.53 1.16 7.08
C GLU A 36 -6.88 -0.11 7.66
N GLU A 37 -5.63 -0.40 7.30
CA GLU A 37 -4.89 -1.54 7.84
C GLU A 37 -4.66 -1.44 9.36
N GLU A 38 -4.34 -0.24 9.87
CA GLU A 38 -4.17 0.03 11.30
C GLU A 38 -5.49 -0.12 12.07
N GLU A 39 -6.60 0.40 11.53
CA GLU A 39 -7.94 0.24 12.11
C GLU A 39 -8.36 -1.24 12.18
N GLU A 40 -8.01 -2.05 11.18
CA GLU A 40 -8.26 -3.50 11.21
C GLU A 40 -7.36 -4.24 12.22
N ASP A 41 -6.09 -3.85 12.35
CA ASP A 41 -5.18 -4.42 13.35
C ASP A 41 -5.66 -4.16 14.78
N GLU A 42 -6.20 -2.96 15.06
CA GLU A 42 -6.83 -2.63 16.34
C GLU A 42 -8.04 -3.54 16.63
N GLN A 43 -8.88 -3.80 15.62
CA GLN A 43 -10.04 -4.69 15.75
C GLN A 43 -9.63 -6.13 16.03
N ILE A 44 -8.60 -6.63 15.32
CA ILE A 44 -8.04 -7.96 15.54
C ILE A 44 -7.48 -8.07 16.97
N TYR A 45 -6.74 -7.06 17.41
CA TYR A 45 -6.19 -7.02 18.76
C TYR A 45 -7.29 -7.04 19.82
N ALA A 46 -8.32 -6.20 19.66
CA ALA A 46 -9.47 -6.18 20.57
C ALA A 46 -10.18 -7.54 20.62
N ALA A 47 -10.34 -8.21 19.47
CA ALA A 47 -10.93 -9.55 19.40
C ALA A 47 -10.07 -10.60 20.12
N LEU A 48 -8.74 -10.56 19.95
CA LEU A 48 -7.82 -11.47 20.64
C LEU A 48 -7.90 -11.31 22.17
N VAL A 49 -7.90 -10.07 22.67
CA VAL A 49 -8.07 -9.79 24.10
C VAL A 49 -9.42 -10.30 24.61
N GLY A 50 -10.48 -10.11 23.82
CA GLY A 50 -11.80 -10.69 24.13
C GLY A 50 -11.79 -12.21 24.26
N LEU A 51 -11.07 -12.92 23.37
CA LEU A 51 -10.90 -14.37 23.44
C LEU A 51 -10.09 -14.82 24.65
N GLU A 52 -9.09 -14.05 25.07
CA GLU A 52 -8.34 -14.32 26.29
C GLU A 52 -9.23 -14.24 27.52
N HIS A 53 -10.01 -13.18 27.66
CA HIS A 53 -10.99 -13.06 28.75
C HIS A 53 -12.02 -14.21 28.72
N MET A 54 -12.57 -14.53 27.55
CA MET A 54 -13.49 -15.67 27.43
C MET A 54 -12.86 -16.99 27.88
N ARG A 55 -11.57 -17.20 27.59
CA ARG A 55 -10.84 -18.40 28.00
C ARG A 55 -10.65 -18.46 29.51
N GLU A 56 -10.38 -17.32 30.16
CA GLU A 56 -10.31 -17.22 31.62
C GLU A 56 -11.64 -17.60 32.28
N TYR A 57 -12.77 -17.14 31.72
CA TYR A 57 -14.11 -17.45 32.24
C TYR A 57 -14.62 -18.86 31.90
N ALA A 58 -14.11 -19.49 30.85
CA ALA A 58 -14.55 -20.82 30.40
C ALA A 58 -14.24 -21.95 31.41
N GLY A 59 -13.28 -21.74 32.31
CA GLY A 59 -12.85 -22.76 33.27
C GLY A 59 -12.32 -24.00 32.56
N GLU A 60 -12.83 -25.19 32.94
CA GLU A 60 -12.46 -26.48 32.33
C GLU A 60 -13.43 -26.95 31.24
N ASN A 61 -14.33 -26.08 30.76
CA ASN A 61 -15.29 -26.46 29.72
C ASN A 61 -14.60 -26.65 28.37
N GLU A 62 -14.20 -27.88 28.09
CA GLU A 62 -13.45 -28.28 26.90
C GLU A 62 -14.12 -27.84 25.60
N LYS A 63 -15.46 -27.91 25.52
CA LYS A 63 -16.18 -27.49 24.31
C LYS A 63 -16.05 -25.99 24.05
N ILE A 64 -16.10 -25.17 25.11
CA ILE A 64 -15.92 -23.71 24.98
C ILE A 64 -14.47 -23.40 24.64
N ILE A 65 -13.50 -24.07 25.29
CA ILE A 65 -12.08 -23.90 25.01
C ILE A 65 -11.77 -24.19 23.54
N LEU A 66 -12.28 -25.29 22.99
CA LEU A 66 -12.09 -25.65 21.57
C LEU A 66 -12.61 -24.57 20.62
N LEU A 67 -13.79 -23.99 20.91
CA LEU A 67 -14.35 -22.91 20.09
C LEU A 67 -13.50 -21.63 20.16
N ILE A 68 -12.96 -21.31 21.34
CA ILE A 68 -12.06 -20.16 21.51
C ILE A 68 -10.76 -20.37 20.72
N ASP A 69 -10.17 -21.56 20.79
CA ASP A 69 -8.94 -21.89 20.07
C ASP A 69 -9.17 -21.86 18.54
N GLU A 70 -10.33 -22.30 18.07
CA GLU A 70 -10.73 -22.17 16.65
C GLU A 70 -10.85 -20.70 16.23
N GLN A 71 -11.49 -19.85 17.04
CA GLN A 71 -11.58 -18.40 16.76
C GLN A 71 -10.20 -17.73 16.77
N LYS A 72 -9.30 -18.12 17.69
CA LYS A 72 -7.91 -17.63 17.70
C LYS A 72 -7.17 -18.03 16.42
N SER A 73 -7.31 -19.29 15.99
CA SER A 73 -6.72 -19.76 14.73
C SER A 73 -7.23 -18.98 13.51
N ILE A 74 -8.52 -18.63 13.48
CA ILE A 74 -9.07 -17.78 12.41
C ILE A 74 -8.41 -16.39 12.43
N LEU A 75 -8.29 -15.75 13.60
CA LEU A 75 -7.63 -14.45 13.73
C LEU A 75 -6.14 -14.52 13.33
N ASP A 76 -5.43 -15.58 13.70
CA ASP A 76 -4.03 -15.79 13.30
C ASP A 76 -3.89 -15.91 11.77
N ASN A 77 -4.81 -16.61 11.12
CA ASN A 77 -4.86 -16.68 9.65
C ASN A 77 -5.14 -15.32 9.01
N ILE A 78 -6.00 -14.49 9.62
CA ILE A 78 -6.25 -13.12 9.14
C ILE A 78 -4.98 -12.28 9.26
N ARG A 79 -4.28 -12.33 10.41
CA ARG A 79 -3.01 -11.62 10.62
C ARG A 79 -1.95 -12.02 9.60
N LEU A 80 -1.84 -13.31 9.29
CA LEU A 80 -0.92 -13.78 8.25
C LEU A 80 -1.24 -13.16 6.89
N ARG A 81 -2.52 -13.16 6.49
CA ARG A 81 -2.96 -12.55 5.22
C ARG A 81 -2.72 -11.04 5.19
N LYS A 82 -2.88 -10.33 6.32
CA LYS A 82 -2.56 -8.91 6.41
C LYS A 82 -1.07 -8.65 6.23
N ALA A 83 -0.21 -9.49 6.81
CA ALA A 83 1.23 -9.39 6.57
C ALA A 83 1.59 -9.63 5.09
N GLU A 84 1.00 -10.65 4.46
CA GLU A 84 1.17 -10.91 3.02
C GLU A 84 0.69 -9.73 2.16
N PHE A 85 -0.46 -9.15 2.51
CA PHE A 85 -0.99 -7.94 1.86
C PHE A 85 -0.03 -6.76 2.01
N ALA A 86 0.46 -6.49 3.22
CA ALA A 86 1.37 -5.39 3.50
C ALA A 86 2.67 -5.50 2.68
N ASP A 87 3.22 -6.70 2.56
CA ASP A 87 4.43 -6.96 1.77
C ASP A 87 4.18 -6.79 0.26
N GLU A 88 3.08 -7.34 -0.26
CA GLU A 88 2.68 -7.17 -1.65
C GLU A 88 2.42 -5.69 -1.97
N PHE A 89 1.70 -5.00 -1.10
CA PHE A 89 1.36 -3.59 -1.26
C PHE A 89 2.60 -2.70 -1.29
N LYS A 90 3.55 -2.90 -0.36
CA LYS A 90 4.84 -2.21 -0.36
C LYS A 90 5.60 -2.41 -1.67
N ARG A 91 5.64 -3.66 -2.17
CA ARG A 91 6.30 -3.96 -3.45
C ARG A 91 5.62 -3.26 -4.62
N GLN A 92 4.28 -3.24 -4.65
CA GLN A 92 3.53 -2.55 -5.69
C GLN A 92 3.73 -1.03 -5.64
N LEU A 93 3.74 -0.44 -4.45
CA LEU A 93 4.03 0.98 -4.24
C LEU A 93 5.42 1.35 -4.72
N GLN A 94 6.45 0.56 -4.35
CA GLN A 94 7.82 0.75 -4.81
C GLN A 94 7.88 0.72 -6.34
N ASN A 95 7.31 -0.31 -6.98
CA ASN A 95 7.30 -0.44 -8.43
C ASN A 95 6.61 0.75 -9.14
N LYS A 96 5.47 1.21 -8.61
CA LYS A 96 4.76 2.37 -9.16
C LYS A 96 5.56 3.65 -8.99
N ASN A 97 6.14 3.87 -7.80
CA ASN A 97 6.98 5.04 -7.53
C ASN A 97 8.21 5.08 -8.42
N SER A 98 8.94 3.97 -8.56
CA SER A 98 10.11 3.90 -9.44
C SER A 98 9.76 4.23 -10.88
N ARG A 99 8.66 3.69 -11.42
CA ARG A 99 8.20 4.02 -12.78
C ARG A 99 7.86 5.49 -12.95
N ILE A 100 7.20 6.10 -11.95
CA ILE A 100 6.89 7.53 -11.97
C ILE A 100 8.17 8.37 -11.95
N GLU A 101 9.15 7.99 -11.13
CA GLU A 101 10.42 8.70 -11.00
C GLU A 101 11.31 8.56 -12.24
N GLU A 102 11.37 7.38 -12.84
CA GLU A 102 12.04 7.13 -14.12
C GLU A 102 11.44 7.99 -15.23
N GLU A 103 10.11 8.00 -15.36
CA GLU A 103 9.42 8.78 -16.38
C GLU A 103 9.58 10.29 -16.17
N ILE A 104 9.54 10.78 -14.93
CA ILE A 104 9.87 12.18 -14.60
C ILE A 104 11.31 12.51 -15.04
N ALA A 105 12.28 11.65 -14.71
CA ALA A 105 13.67 11.88 -15.06
C ALA A 105 13.89 11.91 -16.59
N GLU A 106 13.22 11.03 -17.34
CA GLU A 106 13.24 11.04 -18.81
C GLU A 106 12.65 12.33 -19.38
N ILE A 107 11.52 12.80 -18.87
CA ILE A 107 10.89 14.06 -19.29
C ILE A 107 11.80 15.26 -19.00
N ASP A 108 12.34 15.33 -17.78
CA ASP A 108 13.23 16.42 -17.36
C ASP A 108 14.51 16.47 -18.20
N GLN A 109 15.10 15.32 -18.51
CA GLN A 109 16.23 15.23 -19.42
C GLN A 109 15.84 15.74 -20.81
N ARG A 110 14.69 15.32 -21.33
CA ARG A 110 14.24 15.71 -22.67
C ARG A 110 13.99 17.22 -22.78
N ILE A 111 13.37 17.82 -21.77
CA ILE A 111 13.17 19.27 -21.70
C ILE A 111 14.52 20.00 -21.74
N ARG A 112 15.51 19.54 -20.96
CA ARG A 112 16.87 20.13 -20.97
C ARG A 112 17.53 20.03 -22.35
N GLU A 113 17.42 18.89 -23.03
CA GLU A 113 17.97 18.72 -24.37
C GLU A 113 17.36 19.69 -25.38
N ILE A 114 16.04 19.89 -25.33
CA ILE A 114 15.34 20.86 -26.20
C ILE A 114 15.83 22.28 -25.92
N LEU A 115 15.90 22.69 -24.65
CA LEU A 115 16.35 24.03 -24.24
C LEU A 115 17.82 24.31 -24.58
N MET A 116 18.66 23.29 -24.68
CA MET A 116 20.07 23.43 -25.07
C MET A 116 20.29 23.41 -26.60
N SER A 117 19.29 22.97 -27.36
CA SER A 117 19.36 22.83 -28.83
C SER A 117 18.69 23.98 -29.59
N GLY A 118 17.93 24.83 -28.90
CA GLY A 118 17.33 26.06 -29.43
C GLY A 118 18.16 27.29 -29.07
#